data_AF-A0A7X2SSY5-F1
#
_entry.id   AF-A0A7X2SSY5-F1
#
_cell.length_a   1.000
_cell.length_b   1.000
_cell.length_c   1.000
_cell.angle_alpha   90.00
_cell.angle_beta   90.00
_cell.angle_gamma   90.00
#
_symmetry.space_group_name_H-M   'P 1'
#
loop_
_entity.id
_entity.type
_entity.pdbx_description
1 polymer ?
#
loop_
_entity_poly.entity_id
_entity_poly.type
_entity_poly.pdbx_seq_one_letter_code
_entity_poly.pdbx_strand_id
1 'polypeptide(L)'
;MSNHAAARAHTNIALIKYWGKKDTEFILPMNNSLSLTLDHFYTDTSVTFDSSYTKDTFILNGKEIPNENVHKFLNIVREKAGISEFAKVNSTNHVPTTAGLASSASAFAALAAAASKASGMNLSRRDLSRLARRGSGSATRSIYGGFVEWQAGDNDLNSYAVPFIENVSWDIKMIAVVINSKQKKITSRAGMQTVVNTSPYYNSWIKEANRSIPLMKEAISKQDFTTMGELAEENAMKMHALNLSAHPHFS
;
A
#
# COMPACT_ATOMS: atom_id res chain seq x y z
N MET A 1 21.26 9.68 22.19
CA MET A 1 21.93 8.94 21.09
C MET A 1 21.05 9.10 19.85
N SER A 2 21.65 9.25 18.66
CA SER A 2 20.91 9.44 17.41
C SER A 2 20.91 8.13 16.63
N ASN A 3 19.74 7.59 16.31
CA ASN A 3 19.62 6.38 15.51
C ASN A 3 19.01 6.71 14.16
N HIS A 4 19.72 6.36 13.08
CA HIS A 4 19.35 6.70 11.72
C HIS A 4 19.28 5.47 10.83
N ALA A 5 18.28 5.42 9.95
CA ALA A 5 18.22 4.48 8.84
C ALA A 5 17.50 5.07 7.64
N ALA A 6 17.81 4.55 6.46
CA ALA A 6 17.16 4.90 5.21
C ALA A 6 16.72 3.63 4.46
N ALA A 7 15.64 3.76 3.69
CA ALA A 7 15.11 2.69 2.87
C ALA A 7 14.48 3.25 1.59
N ARG A 8 14.60 2.47 0.52
CA ARG A 8 13.84 2.63 -0.71
C ARG A 8 12.73 1.60 -0.74
N ALA A 9 11.54 2.00 -1.18
CA ALA A 9 10.50 1.06 -1.54
C ALA A 9 9.84 1.44 -2.86
N HIS A 10 9.46 0.42 -3.62
CA HIS A 10 8.90 0.54 -4.94
C HIS A 10 7.37 0.53 -4.89
N THR A 11 6.72 1.25 -5.80
CA THR A 11 5.26 1.24 -5.90
C THR A 11 4.79 -0.10 -6.47
N ASN A 12 3.52 -0.42 -6.26
CA ASN A 12 2.88 -1.58 -6.84
C ASN A 12 1.53 -1.21 -7.44
N ILE A 13 1.10 -1.99 -8.44
CA ILE A 13 -0.23 -1.85 -9.05
C ILE A 13 -1.01 -3.13 -8.87
N ALA A 14 -2.18 -2.98 -8.26
CA ALA A 14 -3.10 -4.08 -8.05
C ALA A 14 -3.69 -4.56 -9.38
N LEU A 15 -3.49 -5.85 -9.68
CA LEU A 15 -4.19 -6.59 -10.72
C LEU A 15 -5.55 -7.06 -10.20
N ILE A 16 -5.56 -7.58 -8.95
CA ILE A 16 -6.79 -7.79 -8.17
C ILE A 16 -6.88 -6.72 -7.09
N LYS A 17 -7.93 -5.91 -7.11
CA LYS A 17 -8.02 -4.66 -6.34
C LYS A 17 -8.29 -4.91 -4.86
N TYR A 18 -7.68 -4.05 -4.04
CA TYR A 18 -8.06 -3.83 -2.65
C TYR A 18 -9.01 -2.63 -2.61
N TRP A 19 -10.26 -2.85 -2.20
CA TRP A 19 -11.25 -1.78 -2.13
C TRP A 19 -12.23 -1.99 -0.96
N GLY A 20 -11.82 -1.50 0.22
CA GLY A 20 -12.65 -1.47 1.42
C GLY A 20 -12.00 -2.18 2.62
N LYS A 21 -12.30 -1.68 3.81
CA LYS A 21 -11.71 -2.15 5.07
C LYS A 21 -12.78 -2.78 5.94
N LYS A 22 -12.47 -3.94 6.51
CA LYS A 22 -13.26 -4.50 7.62
C LYS A 22 -12.89 -3.86 8.96
N ASP A 23 -11.64 -3.43 9.08
CA ASP A 23 -11.09 -2.79 10.27
C ASP A 23 -10.24 -1.58 9.84
N THR A 24 -10.60 -0.41 10.33
CA THR A 24 -9.94 0.86 9.96
C THR A 24 -8.72 1.16 10.82
N GLU A 25 -8.64 0.62 12.04
CA GLU A 25 -7.54 0.82 12.99
C GLU A 25 -6.33 -0.04 12.64
N PHE A 26 -6.58 -1.32 12.35
CA PHE A 26 -5.57 -2.27 11.89
C PHE A 26 -5.40 -2.25 10.38
N ILE A 27 -6.26 -1.55 9.64
CA ILE A 27 -6.25 -1.47 8.17
C ILE A 27 -6.34 -2.89 7.57
N LEU A 28 -7.33 -3.66 8.04
CA LEU A 28 -7.56 -5.00 7.52
C LEU A 28 -8.52 -4.91 6.33
N PRO A 29 -8.26 -5.61 5.21
CA PRO A 29 -9.06 -5.50 4.01
C PRO A 29 -10.25 -6.46 4.07
N MET A 30 -11.23 -6.22 3.20
CA MET A 30 -12.40 -7.11 3.04
C MET A 30 -12.09 -8.32 2.14
N ASN A 31 -11.06 -8.24 1.30
CA ASN A 31 -10.69 -9.27 0.34
C ASN A 31 -9.18 -9.35 0.15
N ASN A 32 -8.69 -10.48 -0.37
CA ASN A 32 -7.32 -10.61 -0.82
C ASN A 32 -7.10 -9.73 -2.06
N SER A 33 -5.87 -9.29 -2.26
CA SER A 33 -5.49 -8.50 -3.44
C SER A 33 -4.13 -8.95 -3.97
N LEU A 34 -3.89 -8.77 -5.26
CA LEU A 34 -2.64 -9.20 -5.91
C LEU A 34 -2.13 -8.05 -6.77
N SER A 35 -0.83 -7.75 -6.68
CA SER A 35 -0.20 -6.65 -7.41
C SER A 35 1.12 -7.05 -8.07
N LEU A 36 1.53 -6.25 -9.05
CA LEU A 36 2.88 -6.22 -9.62
C LEU A 36 3.65 -5.02 -9.04
N THR A 37 4.81 -5.27 -8.44
CA THR A 37 5.77 -4.23 -7.99
C THR A 37 6.53 -3.67 -9.19
N LEU A 38 6.76 -2.35 -9.23
CA LEU A 38 7.33 -1.64 -10.37
C LEU A 38 8.76 -1.18 -10.13
N ASP A 39 9.59 -1.21 -11.17
CA ASP A 39 10.96 -0.69 -11.13
C ASP A 39 10.99 0.85 -10.97
N HIS A 40 10.50 1.57 -11.98
CA HIS A 40 10.84 2.98 -12.15
C HIS A 40 10.17 3.97 -11.19
N PHE A 41 9.25 3.50 -10.35
CA PHE A 41 8.45 4.34 -9.48
C PHE A 41 8.65 3.93 -8.02
N TYR A 42 9.39 4.74 -7.26
CA TYR A 42 9.78 4.44 -5.89
C TYR A 42 9.78 5.66 -4.99
N THR A 43 9.94 5.42 -3.69
CA THR A 43 10.08 6.44 -2.66
C THR A 43 11.29 6.12 -1.80
N ASP A 44 12.16 7.12 -1.62
CA ASP A 44 13.29 7.06 -0.69
C ASP A 44 12.87 7.73 0.61
N THR A 45 13.09 7.08 1.75
CA THR A 45 12.76 7.64 3.07
C THR A 45 13.89 7.38 4.04
N SER A 46 14.27 8.41 4.78
CA SER A 46 15.16 8.32 5.93
C SER A 46 14.46 8.74 7.20
N VAL A 47 14.80 8.09 8.30
CA VAL A 47 14.24 8.33 9.62
C VAL A 47 15.38 8.42 10.62
N THR A 48 15.36 9.47 11.43
CA THR A 48 16.26 9.63 12.58
C THR A 48 15.43 9.79 13.85
N PHE A 49 15.64 8.93 14.84
CA PHE A 49 15.14 9.13 16.19
C PHE A 49 16.22 9.79 17.04
N ASP A 50 15.86 10.85 17.78
CA ASP A 50 16.80 11.57 18.64
C ASP A 50 16.12 12.11 19.90
N SER A 51 16.81 11.95 21.04
CA SER A 51 16.41 12.50 22.34
C SER A 51 16.36 14.03 22.38
N SER A 52 17.07 14.73 21.50
CA SER A 52 17.03 16.19 21.44
C SER A 52 15.80 16.74 20.70
N TYR A 53 15.09 15.90 19.94
CA TYR A 53 13.89 16.33 19.24
C TYR A 53 12.73 16.50 20.22
N THR A 54 11.97 17.58 20.07
CA THR A 54 10.82 17.92 20.92
C THR A 54 9.47 17.59 20.28
N LYS A 55 9.48 17.22 18.98
CA LYS A 55 8.31 16.80 18.19
C LYS A 55 8.77 16.01 16.97
N ASP A 56 7.85 15.25 16.39
CA ASP A 56 8.07 14.64 15.09
C ASP A 56 8.07 15.71 13.98
N THR A 57 8.98 15.56 13.01
CA THR A 57 9.04 16.41 11.81
C THR A 57 9.00 15.54 10.56
N PHE A 58 8.16 15.90 9.59
CA PHE A 58 8.08 15.22 8.30
C PHE A 58 8.36 16.18 7.15
N ILE A 59 9.38 15.84 6.36
CA ILE A 59 9.81 16.56 5.17
C ILE A 59 9.53 15.68 3.96
N LEU A 60 8.75 16.19 3.01
CA LEU A 60 8.47 15.53 1.74
C LEU A 60 8.97 16.41 0.59
N ASN A 61 9.85 15.85 -0.25
CA ASN A 61 10.45 16.56 -1.39
C ASN A 61 11.06 17.91 -1.00
N GLY A 62 11.79 17.93 0.13
CA GLY A 62 12.46 19.13 0.64
C GLY A 62 11.55 20.13 1.37
N LYS A 63 10.24 19.88 1.47
CA LYS A 63 9.30 20.75 2.18
C LYS A 63 8.76 20.07 3.43
N GLU A 64 8.86 20.75 4.57
CA GLU A 64 8.18 20.32 5.79
C GLU A 64 6.66 20.42 5.60
N ILE A 65 5.95 19.32 5.85
CA ILE A 65 4.50 19.26 5.73
C ILE A 65 3.88 18.59 6.96
N PRO A 66 2.82 19.16 7.54
CA PRO A 66 2.09 18.47 8.60
C PRO A 66 1.40 17.24 8.02
N ASN A 67 1.62 16.07 8.64
CA ASN A 67 1.00 14.83 8.18
C ASN A 67 0.65 13.91 9.36
N GLU A 68 -0.60 14.00 9.80
CA GLU A 68 -1.11 13.20 10.92
C GLU A 68 -0.94 11.69 10.71
N ASN A 69 -1.03 11.19 9.47
CA ASN A 69 -0.87 9.75 9.23
C ASN A 69 0.56 9.30 9.50
N VAL A 70 1.55 10.13 9.17
CA VAL A 70 2.97 9.84 9.48
C VAL A 70 3.20 9.88 10.99
N HIS A 71 2.67 10.89 11.69
CA HIS A 71 2.79 10.98 13.15
C HIS A 71 2.13 9.79 13.87
N LYS A 72 0.90 9.41 13.46
CA LYS A 72 0.21 8.22 13.98
C LYS A 72 1.02 6.95 13.72
N PHE A 73 1.63 6.82 12.55
CA PHE A 73 2.49 5.69 12.22
C PHE A 73 3.75 5.65 13.10
N LEU A 74 4.41 6.79 13.33
CA LEU A 74 5.58 6.88 14.20
C LEU A 74 5.25 6.52 15.66
N ASN A 75 4.06 6.86 16.16
CA ASN A 75 3.59 6.40 17.47
C ASN A 75 3.55 4.87 17.56
N ILE A 76 3.04 4.19 16.53
CA ILE A 76 3.00 2.72 16.48
C ILE A 76 4.41 2.14 16.48
N VAL A 77 5.34 2.77 15.75
CA VAL A 77 6.75 2.34 15.73
C VAL A 77 7.39 2.49 17.11
N ARG A 78 7.20 3.64 17.76
CA ARG A 78 7.71 3.92 19.11
C ARG A 78 7.20 2.91 20.14
N GLU A 79 5.89 2.67 20.14
CA GLU A 79 5.24 1.71 21.04
C GLU A 79 5.81 0.30 20.86
N LYS A 80 5.97 -0.15 19.60
CA LYS A 80 6.53 -1.48 19.30
C LYS A 80 8.01 -1.62 19.66
N ALA A 81 8.78 -0.55 19.52
CA ALA A 81 10.21 -0.54 19.82
C ALA A 81 10.52 -0.25 21.29
N GLY A 82 9.53 0.22 22.08
CA GLY A 82 9.74 0.61 23.48
C GLY A 82 10.58 1.88 23.62
N ILE A 83 10.49 2.81 22.66
CA ILE A 83 11.24 4.08 22.65
C ILE A 83 10.29 5.28 22.77
N SER A 84 10.81 6.44 23.19
CA SER A 84 10.01 7.66 23.39
C SER A 84 10.46 8.84 22.51
N GLU A 85 11.62 8.69 21.87
CA GLU A 85 12.26 9.71 21.06
C GLU A 85 11.37 10.10 19.87
N PHE A 86 11.29 11.39 19.60
CA PHE A 86 10.64 11.88 18.40
C PHE A 86 11.52 11.61 17.17
N ALA A 87 10.90 11.63 15.99
CA ALA A 87 11.59 11.34 14.74
C ALA A 87 11.59 12.52 13.78
N LYS A 88 12.72 12.69 13.10
CA LYS A 88 12.78 13.45 11.84
C LYS A 88 12.71 12.47 10.68
N VAL A 89 11.72 12.65 9.82
CA VAL A 89 11.49 11.86 8.61
C VAL A 89 11.74 12.74 7.40
N ASN A 90 12.63 12.31 6.50
CA ASN A 90 12.85 12.96 5.21
C ASN A 90 12.57 11.96 4.09
N SER A 91 11.61 12.29 3.23
CA SER A 91 11.11 11.43 2.17
C SER A 91 11.13 12.13 0.82
N THR A 92 11.56 11.43 -0.22
CA THR A 92 11.56 11.90 -1.61
C THR A 92 10.80 10.91 -2.47
N ASN A 93 9.77 11.40 -3.16
CA ASN A 93 8.93 10.58 -4.01
C ASN A 93 9.36 10.72 -5.48
N HIS A 94 9.77 9.60 -6.09
CA HIS A 94 10.15 9.53 -7.50
C HIS A 94 9.00 9.00 -8.38
N VAL A 95 7.77 9.01 -7.86
CA VAL A 95 6.55 8.75 -8.61
C VAL A 95 6.06 10.07 -9.20
N PRO A 96 5.78 10.17 -10.52
CA PRO A 96 5.27 11.40 -11.10
C PRO A 96 4.00 11.86 -10.37
N THR A 97 4.06 13.04 -9.75
CA THR A 97 3.00 13.57 -8.87
C THR A 97 1.64 13.66 -9.55
N THR A 98 1.64 13.78 -10.87
CA THR A 98 0.46 13.88 -11.73
C THR A 98 -0.10 12.54 -12.18
N ALA A 99 0.65 11.43 -12.06
CA ALA A 99 0.30 10.16 -12.71
C ALA A 99 -0.78 9.33 -12.01
N GLY A 100 -1.35 9.81 -10.91
CA GLY A 100 -2.41 9.10 -10.19
C GLY A 100 -2.01 7.72 -9.63
N LEU A 101 -0.72 7.38 -9.71
CA LEU A 101 -0.13 6.17 -9.16
C LEU A 101 -0.16 6.21 -7.63
N ALA A 102 -0.30 5.04 -7.00
CA ALA A 102 -0.44 4.90 -5.56
C ALA A 102 0.88 5.20 -4.81
N SER A 103 1.27 6.47 -4.73
CA SER A 103 2.47 6.94 -4.03
C SER A 103 2.47 6.57 -2.54
N SER A 104 1.29 6.39 -1.93
CA SER A 104 1.18 5.98 -0.52
C SER A 104 1.68 4.55 -0.26
N ALA A 105 1.67 3.65 -1.26
CA ALA A 105 2.13 2.28 -1.09
C ALA A 105 3.65 2.24 -0.86
N SER A 106 4.42 2.81 -1.79
CA SER A 106 5.88 2.93 -1.66
C SER A 106 6.27 3.81 -0.48
N ALA A 107 5.57 4.92 -0.24
CA ALA A 107 5.91 5.83 0.86
C ALA A 107 5.82 5.16 2.23
N PHE A 108 4.72 4.46 2.53
CA PHE A 108 4.59 3.79 3.83
C PHE A 108 5.43 2.51 3.93
N ALA A 109 5.74 1.84 2.81
CA ALA A 109 6.69 0.73 2.81
C ALA A 109 8.11 1.20 3.14
N ALA A 110 8.57 2.28 2.51
CA ALA A 110 9.88 2.90 2.79
C ALA A 110 9.93 3.43 4.23
N LEU A 111 8.88 4.12 4.68
CA LEU A 111 8.78 4.62 6.05
C LEU A 111 8.80 3.46 7.07
N ALA A 112 8.07 2.37 6.84
CA ALA A 112 8.09 1.21 7.73
C ALA A 112 9.48 0.60 7.83
N ALA A 113 10.18 0.44 6.70
CA ALA A 113 11.51 -0.15 6.66
C ALA A 113 12.54 0.76 7.37
N ALA A 114 12.56 2.05 7.05
CA ALA A 114 13.48 3.00 7.66
C ALA A 114 13.18 3.20 9.15
N ALA A 115 11.93 3.41 9.55
CA ALA A 115 11.56 3.66 10.94
C ALA A 115 11.78 2.43 11.83
N SER A 116 11.46 1.21 11.35
CA SER A 116 11.73 0.00 12.13
C SER A 116 13.22 -0.24 12.34
N LYS A 117 14.05 -0.02 11.31
CA LYS A 117 15.49 -0.14 11.45
C LYS A 117 16.09 0.94 12.35
N ALA A 118 15.67 2.20 12.19
CA ALA A 118 16.14 3.32 13.00
C ALA A 118 15.72 3.23 14.46
N SER A 119 14.61 2.56 14.77
CA SER A 119 14.17 2.31 16.15
C SER A 119 14.82 1.07 16.78
N GLY A 120 15.73 0.40 16.07
CA GLY A 120 16.44 -0.79 16.57
C GLY A 120 15.65 -2.11 16.43
N MET A 121 14.48 -2.10 15.80
CA MET A 121 13.73 -3.33 15.54
C MET A 121 14.41 -4.17 14.45
N ASN A 122 14.39 -5.50 14.62
CA ASN A 122 14.82 -6.46 13.61
C ASN A 122 13.60 -7.28 13.12
N LEU A 123 12.83 -6.71 12.20
CA LEU A 123 11.58 -7.32 11.73
C LEU A 123 11.84 -8.30 10.58
N SER A 124 11.12 -9.42 10.59
CA SER A 124 10.99 -10.26 9.40
C SER A 124 10.28 -9.49 8.27
N ARG A 125 10.43 -9.91 7.00
CA ARG A 125 9.67 -9.30 5.89
C ARG A 125 8.15 -9.38 6.10
N ARG A 126 7.67 -10.45 6.74
CA ARG A 126 6.27 -10.62 7.13
C ARG A 126 5.85 -9.56 8.15
N ASP A 127 6.61 -9.36 9.21
CA ASP A 127 6.28 -8.37 10.25
C ASP A 127 6.44 -6.93 9.76
N LEU A 128 7.41 -6.70 8.87
CA LEU A 128 7.55 -5.41 8.18
C LEU A 128 6.35 -5.12 7.28
N SER A 129 5.83 -6.12 6.59
CA SER A 129 4.60 -6.04 5.79
C SER A 129 3.38 -5.73 6.66
N ARG A 130 3.26 -6.36 7.83
CA ARG A 130 2.22 -6.03 8.83
C ARG A 130 2.35 -4.60 9.34
N LEU A 131 3.57 -4.16 9.65
CA LEU A 131 3.82 -2.79 10.08
C LEU A 131 3.43 -1.79 8.98
N ALA A 132 3.91 -1.97 7.75
CA ALA A 132 3.60 -1.10 6.61
C ALA A 132 2.09 -0.96 6.36
N ARG A 133 1.33 -2.05 6.55
CA ARG A 133 -0.14 -2.07 6.45
C ARG A 133 -0.80 -1.02 7.36
N ARG A 134 -0.26 -0.78 8.56
CA ARG A 134 -0.78 0.20 9.54
C ARG A 134 -0.66 1.64 9.06
N GLY A 135 0.23 1.93 8.11
CA GLY A 135 0.32 3.24 7.47
C GLY A 135 -0.57 3.36 6.25
N SER A 136 -0.48 2.38 5.36
CA SER A 136 -1.34 2.26 4.17
C SER A 136 -1.51 0.79 3.81
N GLY A 137 -2.74 0.35 3.59
CA GLY A 137 -3.04 -1.06 3.32
C GLY A 137 -2.23 -1.62 2.15
N SER A 138 -2.17 -0.90 1.02
CA SER A 138 -1.42 -1.31 -0.16
C SER A 138 0.11 -1.33 0.03
N ALA A 139 0.65 -0.68 1.05
CA ALA A 139 2.09 -0.66 1.34
C ALA A 139 2.63 -2.02 1.74
N THR A 140 1.77 -2.88 2.30
CA THR A 140 2.12 -4.27 2.66
C THR A 140 2.74 -5.03 1.50
N ARG A 141 2.23 -4.84 0.26
CA ARG A 141 2.72 -5.54 -0.94
C ARG A 141 4.04 -4.95 -1.47
N SER A 142 4.33 -3.68 -1.16
CA SER A 142 5.57 -3.00 -1.55
C SER A 142 6.80 -3.42 -0.70
N ILE A 143 6.64 -4.36 0.23
CA ILE A 143 7.76 -4.99 0.93
C ILE A 143 8.48 -6.04 0.06
N TYR A 144 7.81 -6.53 -0.99
CA TYR A 144 8.32 -7.58 -1.86
C TYR A 144 8.39 -7.12 -3.32
N GLY A 145 9.28 -7.74 -4.10
CA GLY A 145 9.37 -7.57 -5.55
C GLY A 145 8.39 -8.46 -6.32
N GLY A 146 8.28 -8.22 -7.63
CA GLY A 146 7.50 -9.06 -8.55
C GLY A 146 6.00 -9.08 -8.28
N PHE A 147 5.38 -10.26 -8.35
CA PHE A 147 3.95 -10.46 -8.07
C PHE A 147 3.73 -10.78 -6.60
N VAL A 148 2.86 -10.01 -5.95
CA VAL A 148 2.69 -10.05 -4.49
C VAL A 148 1.20 -10.09 -4.15
N GLU A 149 0.80 -11.06 -3.32
CA GLU A 149 -0.55 -11.13 -2.78
C GLU A 149 -0.57 -10.50 -1.38
N TRP A 150 -1.57 -9.68 -1.07
CA TRP A 150 -1.97 -9.36 0.29
C TRP A 150 -3.10 -10.28 0.72
N GLN A 151 -2.83 -11.12 1.69
CA GLN A 151 -3.80 -11.99 2.34
C GLN A 151 -4.62 -11.18 3.35
N ALA A 152 -5.95 -11.24 3.24
CA ALA A 152 -6.83 -10.43 4.06
C ALA A 152 -6.71 -10.75 5.55
N GLY A 153 -6.51 -12.04 5.87
CA GLY A 153 -6.52 -12.54 7.24
C GLY A 153 -7.85 -12.27 7.95
N ASP A 154 -7.90 -12.59 9.24
CA ASP A 154 -8.98 -12.19 10.14
C ASP A 154 -8.53 -11.11 11.14
N ASN A 155 -7.22 -10.99 11.43
CA ASN A 155 -6.65 -10.12 12.46
C ASN A 155 -5.27 -9.53 12.07
N ASP A 156 -4.64 -8.78 12.98
CA ASP A 156 -3.34 -8.12 12.76
C ASP A 156 -2.19 -9.10 12.46
N LEU A 157 -2.21 -10.30 13.06
CA LEU A 157 -1.16 -11.31 12.96
C LEU A 157 -1.17 -12.03 11.61
N ASN A 158 -2.35 -12.24 11.02
CA ASN A 158 -2.51 -13.03 9.80
C ASN A 158 -2.89 -12.23 8.54
N SER A 159 -2.97 -10.89 8.62
CA SER A 159 -3.15 -10.02 7.46
C SER A 159 -1.82 -9.42 6.98
N TYR A 160 -1.18 -10.05 6.00
CA TYR A 160 0.12 -9.61 5.48
C TYR A 160 0.30 -10.00 4.01
N ALA A 161 1.34 -9.44 3.40
CA ALA A 161 1.73 -9.76 2.04
C ALA A 161 2.62 -10.99 1.97
N VAL A 162 2.39 -11.80 0.95
CA VAL A 162 3.19 -12.96 0.59
C VAL A 162 3.63 -12.80 -0.88
N PRO A 163 4.93 -12.93 -1.17
CA PRO A 163 5.39 -12.95 -2.55
C PRO A 163 4.86 -14.20 -3.25
N PHE A 164 4.26 -14.02 -4.42
CA PHE A 164 3.90 -15.13 -5.31
C PHE A 164 5.08 -15.49 -6.21
N ILE A 165 5.68 -14.48 -6.87
CA ILE A 165 6.89 -14.60 -7.69
C ILE A 165 7.71 -13.32 -7.50
N GLU A 166 8.86 -13.38 -6.82
CA GLU A 166 9.74 -12.19 -6.68
C GLU A 166 10.67 -12.02 -7.89
N ASN A 167 11.22 -13.13 -8.39
CA ASN A 167 12.10 -13.15 -9.56
C ASN A 167 11.27 -13.36 -10.81
N VAL A 168 10.85 -12.26 -11.43
CA VAL A 168 9.99 -12.29 -12.62
C VAL A 168 10.85 -12.50 -13.87
N SER A 169 10.78 -13.69 -14.47
CA SER A 169 11.40 -14.00 -15.77
C SER A 169 10.55 -13.57 -16.97
N TRP A 170 9.30 -13.20 -16.73
CA TRP A 170 8.37 -12.74 -17.75
C TRP A 170 8.69 -11.29 -18.14
N ASP A 171 8.86 -11.01 -19.44
CA ASP A 171 9.12 -9.65 -19.95
C ASP A 171 7.86 -8.75 -19.95
N ILE A 172 7.13 -8.74 -18.84
CA ILE A 172 5.95 -7.92 -18.65
C ILE A 172 6.35 -6.45 -18.48
N LYS A 173 5.68 -5.56 -19.21
CA LYS A 173 5.88 -4.11 -19.13
C LYS A 173 4.61 -3.42 -18.65
N MET A 174 4.78 -2.30 -17.96
CA MET A 174 3.69 -1.41 -17.58
C MET A 174 3.92 -0.03 -18.17
N ILE A 175 2.88 0.51 -18.78
CA ILE A 175 2.82 1.89 -19.22
C ILE A 175 1.80 2.63 -18.35
N ALA A 176 2.21 3.74 -17.74
CA ALA A 176 1.32 4.61 -16.98
C ALA A 176 0.97 5.84 -17.84
N VAL A 177 -0.31 5.98 -18.20
CA VAL A 177 -0.82 7.11 -18.99
C VAL A 177 -1.56 8.08 -18.08
N VAL A 178 -1.09 9.33 -18.04
CA VAL A 178 -1.69 10.38 -17.22
C VAL A 178 -2.79 11.09 -17.99
N ILE A 179 -4.05 10.76 -17.68
CA ILE A 179 -5.20 11.34 -18.37
C ILE A 179 -5.70 12.63 -17.68
N ASN A 180 -5.59 12.71 -16.36
CA ASN A 180 -5.97 13.89 -15.59
C ASN A 180 -5.08 14.04 -14.35
N SER A 181 -4.39 15.18 -14.26
CA SER A 181 -3.46 15.51 -13.18
C SER A 181 -4.10 16.29 -12.02
N LYS A 182 -5.40 16.62 -12.12
CA LYS A 182 -6.10 17.35 -11.06
C LYS A 182 -6.25 16.48 -9.81
N GLN A 183 -6.21 17.13 -8.65
CA GLN A 183 -6.40 16.45 -7.37
C GLN A 183 -7.78 15.79 -7.32
N LYS A 184 -7.83 14.54 -6.87
CA LYS A 184 -9.08 13.79 -6.69
C LYS A 184 -9.95 14.48 -5.64
N LYS A 185 -11.24 14.64 -5.94
CA LYS A 185 -12.23 15.20 -5.01
C LYS A 185 -12.46 14.28 -3.81
N ILE A 186 -12.46 12.97 -4.04
CA ILE A 186 -12.69 11.94 -3.02
C ILE A 186 -11.41 11.14 -2.85
N THR A 187 -10.95 11.01 -1.60
CA THR A 187 -9.80 10.16 -1.28
C THR A 187 -10.18 8.69 -1.38
N SER A 188 -9.25 7.82 -1.74
CA SER A 188 -9.51 6.37 -1.76
C SER A 188 -10.00 5.85 -0.40
N ARG A 189 -9.50 6.41 0.72
CA ARG A 189 -9.95 6.03 2.07
C ARG A 189 -11.42 6.34 2.29
N ALA A 190 -11.89 7.53 1.90
CA ALA A 190 -13.29 7.90 2.01
C ALA A 190 -14.15 7.10 1.04
N GLY A 191 -13.77 7.04 -0.25
CA GLY A 191 -14.52 6.35 -1.29
C GLY A 191 -14.73 4.86 -0.99
N MET A 192 -13.68 4.15 -0.55
CA MET A 192 -13.82 2.73 -0.22
C MET A 192 -14.70 2.49 1.01
N GLN A 193 -14.73 3.43 1.97
CA GLN A 193 -15.62 3.31 3.14
C GLN A 193 -17.08 3.57 2.75
N THR A 194 -17.32 4.56 1.89
CA THR A 194 -18.66 4.78 1.31
C THR A 194 -19.15 3.52 0.61
N VAL A 195 -18.33 2.94 -0.25
CA VAL A 195 -18.66 1.70 -0.97
C VAL A 195 -18.99 0.54 -0.02
N VAL A 196 -18.17 0.31 1.01
CA VAL A 196 -18.43 -0.72 2.03
C VAL A 196 -19.80 -0.53 2.68
N ASN A 197 -20.15 0.72 2.98
CA ASN A 197 -21.34 1.03 3.75
C ASN A 197 -22.63 1.04 2.91
N THR A 198 -22.54 1.37 1.62
CA THR A 198 -23.74 1.75 0.84
C THR A 198 -23.88 1.08 -0.51
N SER A 199 -22.85 0.43 -1.06
CA SER A 199 -22.99 -0.29 -2.33
C SER A 199 -23.75 -1.61 -2.13
N PRO A 200 -24.88 -1.85 -2.82
CA PRO A 200 -25.66 -3.09 -2.69
C PRO A 200 -24.91 -4.31 -3.25
N TYR A 201 -23.87 -4.10 -4.06
CA TYR A 201 -23.11 -5.18 -4.72
C TYR A 201 -21.84 -5.57 -3.96
N TYR A 202 -21.58 -4.97 -2.79
CA TYR A 202 -20.30 -5.11 -2.10
C TYR A 202 -20.00 -6.56 -1.66
N ASN A 203 -21.01 -7.29 -1.18
CA ASN A 203 -20.83 -8.70 -0.81
C ASN A 203 -20.48 -9.60 -2.01
N SER A 204 -21.05 -9.32 -3.18
CA SER A 204 -20.72 -10.02 -4.42
C SER A 204 -19.31 -9.69 -4.88
N TRP A 205 -18.89 -8.43 -4.74
CA TRP A 205 -17.51 -8.01 -5.01
C TRP A 205 -16.49 -8.82 -4.20
N ILE A 206 -16.69 -8.98 -2.89
CA ILE A 206 -15.74 -9.71 -2.03
C ILE A 206 -15.55 -11.14 -2.56
N LYS A 207 -16.66 -11.83 -2.89
CA LYS A 207 -16.62 -13.18 -3.43
C LYS A 207 -15.87 -13.24 -4.75
N GLU A 208 -16.18 -12.34 -5.67
CA GLU A 208 -15.56 -12.28 -6.99
C GLU A 208 -14.07 -11.94 -6.93
N ALA A 209 -13.68 -10.94 -6.13
CA ALA A 209 -12.27 -10.56 -5.98
C ALA A 209 -11.43 -11.71 -5.41
N ASN A 210 -11.95 -12.45 -4.43
CA ASN A 210 -11.27 -13.63 -3.90
C ASN A 210 -11.24 -14.80 -4.92
N ARG A 211 -12.32 -14.99 -5.70
CA ARG A 211 -12.37 -16.00 -6.78
C ARG A 211 -11.33 -15.72 -7.88
N SER A 212 -11.05 -14.45 -8.17
CA SER A 212 -10.05 -14.06 -9.18
C SER A 212 -8.60 -14.32 -8.75
N ILE A 213 -8.30 -14.47 -7.46
CA ILE A 213 -6.91 -14.70 -6.98
C ILE A 213 -6.28 -15.97 -7.58
N PRO A 214 -6.86 -17.18 -7.44
CA PRO A 214 -6.27 -18.38 -8.02
C PRO A 214 -6.18 -18.31 -9.55
N LEU A 215 -7.19 -17.75 -10.22
CA LEU A 215 -7.20 -17.58 -11.68
C LEU A 215 -6.07 -16.67 -12.15
N MET A 216 -5.86 -15.53 -11.46
CA MET A 216 -4.78 -14.59 -11.75
C MET A 216 -3.41 -15.25 -11.53
N LYS A 217 -3.24 -16.02 -10.45
CA LYS A 217 -1.99 -16.74 -10.18
C LYS A 217 -1.69 -17.80 -11.25
N GLU A 218 -2.71 -18.50 -11.73
CA GLU A 218 -2.57 -19.46 -12.83
C GLU A 218 -2.13 -18.77 -14.12
N ALA A 219 -2.79 -17.67 -14.51
CA ALA A 219 -2.42 -16.88 -15.68
C ALA A 219 -0.97 -16.37 -15.58
N ILE A 220 -0.57 -15.83 -14.43
CA ILE A 220 0.81 -15.37 -14.19
C ILE A 220 1.81 -16.53 -14.31
N SER A 221 1.49 -17.71 -13.75
CA SER A 221 2.40 -18.87 -13.80
C SER A 221 2.62 -19.38 -15.21
N LYS A 222 1.59 -19.28 -16.06
CA LYS A 222 1.64 -19.65 -17.48
C LYS A 222 2.16 -18.52 -18.37
N GLN A 223 2.46 -17.34 -17.79
CA GLN A 223 2.78 -16.12 -18.54
C GLN A 223 1.72 -15.79 -19.61
N ASP A 224 0.46 -16.11 -19.31
CA ASP A 224 -0.69 -15.86 -20.17
C ASP A 224 -1.13 -14.40 -20.02
N PHE A 225 -0.58 -13.56 -20.89
CA PHE A 225 -0.82 -12.12 -20.90
C PHE A 225 -2.30 -11.78 -21.09
N THR A 226 -2.97 -12.49 -22.00
CA THR A 226 -4.36 -12.22 -22.37
C THR A 226 -5.27 -12.49 -21.18
N THR A 227 -5.20 -13.69 -20.61
CA THR A 227 -6.03 -14.05 -19.45
C THR A 227 -5.73 -13.15 -18.24
N MET A 228 -4.46 -12.82 -17.99
CA MET A 228 -4.09 -11.88 -16.92
C MET A 228 -4.69 -10.49 -17.17
N GLY A 229 -4.62 -9.98 -18.40
CA GLY A 229 -5.16 -8.69 -18.80
C GLY A 229 -6.68 -8.61 -18.61
N GLU A 230 -7.41 -9.59 -19.12
CA GLU A 230 -8.86 -9.70 -19.01
C GLU A 230 -9.31 -9.76 -17.53
N LEU A 231 -8.64 -10.57 -16.71
CA LEU A 231 -8.93 -10.66 -15.29
C LEU A 231 -8.67 -9.33 -14.56
N ALA A 232 -7.59 -8.63 -14.90
CA ALA A 232 -7.23 -7.35 -14.28
C ALA A 232 -8.20 -6.22 -14.68
N GLU A 233 -8.61 -6.20 -15.95
CA GLU A 233 -9.61 -5.27 -16.48
C GLU A 233 -10.98 -5.52 -15.85
N GLU A 234 -11.47 -6.76 -15.88
CA GLU A 234 -12.75 -7.14 -15.29
C GLU A 234 -12.80 -6.78 -13.80
N ASN A 235 -11.73 -7.07 -13.05
CA ASN A 235 -11.64 -6.73 -11.64
C ASN A 235 -11.64 -5.20 -11.40
N ALA A 236 -10.96 -4.43 -12.25
CA ALA A 236 -11.02 -2.98 -12.20
C ALA A 236 -12.44 -2.45 -12.49
N MET A 237 -13.10 -2.95 -13.53
CA MET A 237 -14.45 -2.54 -13.90
C MET A 237 -15.47 -2.87 -12.81
N LYS A 238 -15.39 -4.07 -12.22
CA LYS A 238 -16.20 -4.46 -11.05
C LYS A 238 -15.99 -3.51 -9.86
N MET A 239 -14.75 -3.12 -9.57
CA MET A 239 -14.46 -2.13 -8.52
C MET A 239 -15.10 -0.77 -8.83
N HIS A 240 -14.99 -0.28 -10.06
CA HIS A 240 -15.59 0.99 -10.45
C HIS A 240 -17.12 0.97 -10.43
N ALA A 241 -17.74 -0.17 -10.75
CA ALA A 241 -19.19 -0.37 -10.60
C ALA A 241 -19.66 -0.23 -9.13
N LEU A 242 -18.80 -0.56 -8.15
CA LEU A 242 -19.11 -0.30 -6.75
C LEU A 242 -19.18 1.21 -6.45
N ASN A 243 -18.27 2.00 -7.00
CA ASN A 243 -18.28 3.45 -6.80
C ASN A 243 -19.55 4.09 -7.39
N LEU A 244 -20.02 3.58 -8.53
CA LEU A 244 -21.25 4.04 -9.18
C LEU A 244 -22.51 3.60 -8.45
N SER A 245 -22.49 2.43 -7.81
CA SER A 245 -23.63 1.89 -7.05
C SER A 245 -23.65 2.30 -5.58
N ALA A 246 -22.63 3.01 -5.10
CA ALA A 246 -22.58 3.56 -3.75
C ALA A 246 -23.52 4.78 -3.61
N HIS A 247 -23.83 5.12 -2.37
CA HIS A 247 -24.57 6.33 -2.00
C HIS A 247 -23.77 7.19 -0.99
N PRO A 248 -23.43 8.45 -1.31
CA PRO A 248 -23.49 9.04 -2.66
C PRO A 248 -22.55 8.32 -3.64
N HIS A 249 -22.92 8.29 -4.92
CA HIS A 249 -22.12 7.67 -5.97
C HIS A 249 -20.94 8.57 -6.37
N PHE A 250 -19.89 7.98 -6.94
CA PHE A 250 -18.73 8.72 -7.42
C PHE A 250 -17.95 7.98 -8.53
N SER A 251 -17.04 8.72 -9.17
CA SER A 251 -16.09 8.25 -10.19
C SER A 251 -14.66 8.48 -9.75
#